data_AF-A0A170PHS9-F1
#
_entry.id   AF-A0A170PHS9-F1
#
_cell.length_a   1.000
_cell.length_b   1.000
_cell.length_c   1.000
_cell.angle_alpha   90.00
_cell.angle_beta   90.00
_cell.angle_gamma   90.00
#
_symmetry.space_group_name_H-M   'P 1'
#
loop_
_entity.id
_entity.type
_entity.pdbx_description
1 polymer ?
#
loop_
_entity_poly.entity_id
_entity_poly.type
_entity_poly.pdbx_seq_one_letter_code
_entity_poly.pdbx_strand_id
1 'polypeptide(L)'
;MNFWTGLILGVIIGWLVEWIIDWLFWRRDAGEAREAELQLKERLAVAEGRAAPDVDVDAWLAEAEQEYQARLLAAEEEWQARLNLNEQQWQAQYARVEADNADLQTRLSGGAVAAGTVAAGIMLNDEPGAADVRLADETLLAELAEEDADLELSATDEPWPAGAPEYEAGGERLLDEMDSDVAERFHLAGIDSVDELAAADATALAVTTGLEQEAAEEWIERAAESLSPAAVAPTHRDDLTRVHGIGPKYAGLLAAAGITSFDDLAAATPDRLRDVVKPGPMQQINFASWSAQAAALAGARGLRVGDDLTELEGIGPVYAAKLREKGIVAFADLAAADEATLAGIIDAPAWRRINYGDWIAQARLAAAGDEAGLRELQDRLYRRGGDNLGLIRGLGGRSVAALDAAGIATFADLAATTPQQVESALRQAGVRGSYDYEAWIGEAGVRAAGKRVSTGRQRPTYSVPCPQDLSAVSGIGPVFEERLYAAGIGSYWALAELPADQLVTLLDARPGQVDPAAIKAAAMRRAVETDSLGRTWNGTPPDDFDGLPEIGEVYERRLYEAGICTYETLAATAPERLAEICQAPAMRAPNYGAWVALAAELAAARGSN
;
A
#
# COMPACT_ATOMS: atom_id res chain seq x y z
N MET A 1 4.40 -15.71 16.11
CA MET A 1 4.37 -14.32 15.60
C MET A 1 5.79 -13.81 15.46
N ASN A 2 6.16 -13.36 14.26
CA ASN A 2 7.49 -12.80 14.04
C ASN A 2 7.61 -11.49 14.82
N PHE A 3 8.73 -11.28 15.49
CA PHE A 3 9.04 -10.01 16.16
C PHE A 3 8.77 -8.80 15.23
N TRP A 4 9.04 -8.97 13.94
CA TRP A 4 8.75 -8.01 12.87
C TRP A 4 7.27 -7.80 12.59
N THR A 5 6.42 -8.82 12.70
CA THR A 5 4.97 -8.61 12.54
C THR A 5 4.41 -7.80 13.70
N GLY A 6 4.93 -7.97 14.93
CA GLY A 6 4.52 -7.15 16.08
C GLY A 6 5.02 -5.70 15.98
N LEU A 7 6.25 -5.50 15.49
CA LEU A 7 6.83 -4.17 15.33
C LEU A 7 6.18 -3.39 14.17
N ILE A 8 5.94 -4.05 13.03
CA ILE A 8 5.25 -3.44 11.88
C ILE A 8 3.79 -3.16 12.22
N LEU A 9 3.10 -4.07 12.91
CA LEU A 9 1.74 -3.85 13.38
C LEU A 9 1.69 -2.69 14.39
N GLY A 10 2.64 -2.58 15.30
CA GLY A 10 2.74 -1.46 16.25
C GLY A 10 2.97 -0.11 15.56
N VAL A 11 3.79 -0.06 14.52
CA VAL A 11 4.05 1.16 13.73
C VAL A 11 2.83 1.54 12.89
N ILE A 12 2.16 0.57 12.26
CA ILE A 12 0.95 0.81 11.46
C ILE A 12 -0.20 1.28 12.36
N ILE A 13 -0.38 0.64 13.53
CA ILE A 13 -1.41 1.04 14.49
C ILE A 13 -1.09 2.43 15.05
N GLY A 14 0.17 2.72 15.40
CA GLY A 14 0.59 4.04 15.85
C GLY A 14 0.32 5.13 14.81
N TRP A 15 0.65 4.87 13.55
CA TRP A 15 0.41 5.79 12.44
C TRP A 15 -1.08 5.97 12.13
N LEU A 16 -1.88 4.90 12.22
CA LEU A 16 -3.33 4.95 12.01
C LEU A 16 -4.03 5.73 13.13
N VAL A 17 -3.57 5.58 14.38
CA VAL A 17 -4.09 6.34 15.53
C VAL A 17 -3.77 7.82 15.40
N GLU A 18 -2.54 8.17 15.01
CA GLU A 18 -2.14 9.57 14.78
C GLU A 18 -2.94 10.20 13.63
N TRP A 19 -3.12 9.46 12.53
CA TRP A 19 -3.92 9.90 11.39
C TRP A 19 -5.41 10.08 11.73
N ILE A 20 -5.98 9.16 12.52
CA ILE A 20 -7.37 9.27 12.99
C ILE A 20 -7.54 10.48 13.93
N ILE A 21 -6.57 10.76 14.79
CA ILE A 21 -6.59 11.92 15.68
C ILE A 21 -6.55 13.22 14.86
N ASP A 22 -5.63 13.34 13.90
CA ASP A 22 -5.54 14.52 13.02
C ASP A 22 -6.80 14.70 12.16
N TRP A 23 -7.34 13.60 11.62
CA TRP A 23 -8.55 13.63 10.80
C TRP A 23 -9.80 13.99 11.60
N LEU A 24 -9.94 13.46 12.82
CA LEU A 24 -11.05 13.81 13.71
C LEU A 24 -10.95 15.24 14.24
N PHE A 25 -9.72 15.72 14.54
CA PHE A 25 -9.49 17.08 15.02
C PHE A 25 -9.78 18.13 13.93
N TRP A 26 -9.29 17.93 12.70
CA TRP A 26 -9.47 18.90 11.61
C TRP A 26 -10.86 18.85 10.94
N ARG A 27 -11.53 17.69 10.95
CA ARG A 27 -12.87 17.56 10.36
C ARG A 27 -13.97 18.17 11.23
N ARG A 28 -13.79 18.20 12.56
CA ARG A 28 -14.75 18.81 13.48
C ARG A 28 -14.67 20.34 13.45
N ASP A 29 -13.46 20.90 13.47
CA ASP A 29 -13.25 22.34 13.51
C ASP A 29 -13.64 23.07 12.21
N ALA A 30 -13.54 22.42 11.05
CA ALA A 30 -13.87 23.08 9.77
C ALA A 30 -15.38 23.31 9.56
N GLY A 31 -16.23 22.44 10.11
CA GLY A 31 -17.69 22.59 10.10
C GLY A 31 -18.16 23.56 11.18
N GLU A 32 -17.68 23.37 12.41
CA GLU A 32 -18.00 24.20 13.57
C GLU A 32 -17.54 25.66 13.36
N ALA A 33 -16.39 25.90 12.70
CA ALA A 33 -15.93 27.27 12.41
C ALA A 33 -16.80 28.01 11.38
N ARG A 34 -17.36 27.31 10.38
CA ARG A 34 -18.26 27.92 9.38
C ARG A 34 -19.64 28.21 9.97
N GLU A 35 -20.13 27.33 10.82
CA GLU A 35 -21.37 27.55 11.57
C GLU A 35 -21.20 28.63 12.64
N ALA A 36 -20.07 28.68 13.33
CA ALA A 36 -19.73 29.73 14.29
C ALA A 36 -19.57 31.09 13.60
N GLU A 37 -18.98 31.17 12.40
CA GLU A 37 -18.92 32.41 11.61
C GLU A 37 -20.31 32.91 11.19
N LEU A 38 -21.22 32.00 10.82
CA LEU A 38 -22.60 32.35 10.46
C LEU A 38 -23.37 32.82 11.69
N GLN A 39 -23.25 32.13 12.81
CA GLN A 39 -23.87 32.52 14.08
C GLN A 39 -23.28 33.84 14.61
N LEU A 40 -21.99 34.11 14.41
CA LEU A 40 -21.35 35.36 14.78
C LEU A 40 -21.83 36.52 13.89
N LYS A 41 -21.97 36.31 12.58
CA LYS A 41 -22.55 37.30 11.65
C LYS A 41 -24.01 37.60 11.98
N GLU A 42 -24.78 36.57 12.34
CA GLU A 42 -26.18 36.73 12.76
C GLU A 42 -26.28 37.47 14.12
N ARG A 43 -25.41 37.14 15.09
CA ARG A 43 -25.33 37.84 16.39
C ARG A 43 -24.85 39.29 16.26
N LEU A 44 -23.89 39.56 15.37
CA LEU A 44 -23.44 40.92 15.05
C LEU A 44 -24.55 41.73 14.39
N ALA A 45 -25.31 41.14 13.47
CA ALA A 45 -26.48 41.80 12.86
C ALA A 45 -27.60 42.07 13.89
N VAL A 46 -27.80 41.17 14.86
CA VAL A 46 -28.76 41.35 15.97
C VAL A 46 -28.27 42.39 16.99
N ALA A 47 -26.96 42.51 17.21
CA ALA A 47 -26.34 43.51 18.08
C ALA A 47 -26.33 44.90 17.44
N GLU A 48 -26.01 45.02 16.15
CA GLU A 48 -26.08 46.27 15.38
C GLU A 48 -27.52 46.78 15.22
N GLY A 49 -28.51 45.87 15.20
CA GLY A 49 -29.94 46.22 15.13
C GLY A 49 -30.58 46.62 16.48
N ARG A 50 -29.93 46.33 17.62
CA ARG A 50 -30.39 46.74 18.95
C ARG A 50 -29.58 47.94 19.44
N ALA A 51 -30.09 49.14 19.19
CA ALA A 51 -29.80 50.24 20.09
C ALA A 51 -30.41 49.91 21.46
N ALA A 52 -29.61 49.41 22.40
CA ALA A 52 -30.05 49.14 23.76
C ALA A 52 -28.89 49.25 24.78
N PRO A 53 -29.21 49.62 26.03
CA PRO A 53 -28.35 50.36 26.94
C PRO A 53 -27.62 49.48 27.95
N ASP A 54 -26.49 49.97 28.45
CA ASP A 54 -25.87 49.64 29.75
C ASP A 54 -25.75 48.13 30.08
N VAL A 55 -25.25 47.33 29.14
CA VAL A 55 -24.87 45.93 29.39
C VAL A 55 -23.41 45.92 29.84
N ASP A 56 -23.16 45.39 31.03
CA ASP A 56 -21.81 45.14 31.55
C ASP A 56 -21.18 43.99 30.75
N VAL A 57 -20.45 44.37 29.69
CA VAL A 57 -19.82 43.45 28.74
C VAL A 57 -18.77 42.57 29.43
N ASP A 58 -18.12 43.07 30.47
CA ASP A 58 -17.08 42.34 31.19
C ASP A 58 -17.68 41.19 32.01
N ALA A 59 -18.85 41.41 32.63
CA ALA A 59 -19.58 40.37 33.34
C ALA A 59 -20.07 39.26 32.39
N TRP A 60 -20.56 39.64 31.21
CA TRP A 60 -21.03 38.68 30.19
C TRP A 60 -19.89 37.85 29.59
N LEU A 61 -18.74 38.47 29.31
CA LEU A 61 -17.55 37.76 28.84
C LEU A 61 -17.02 36.77 29.87
N ALA A 62 -17.00 37.16 31.15
CA ALA A 62 -16.56 36.27 32.23
C ALA A 62 -17.49 35.04 32.41
N GLU A 63 -18.81 35.22 32.26
CA GLU A 63 -19.77 34.12 32.31
C GLU A 63 -19.62 33.18 31.10
N ALA A 64 -19.44 33.74 29.90
CA ALA A 64 -19.20 32.97 28.68
C ALA A 64 -17.87 32.17 28.75
N GLU A 65 -16.82 32.75 29.33
CA GLU A 65 -15.54 32.09 29.55
C GLU A 65 -15.68 30.94 30.56
N GLN A 66 -16.39 31.14 31.66
CA GLN A 66 -16.66 30.07 32.64
C GLN A 66 -17.45 28.92 32.02
N GLU A 67 -18.46 29.22 31.21
CA GLU A 67 -19.25 28.19 30.52
C GLU A 67 -18.40 27.41 29.51
N TYR A 68 -17.50 28.10 28.79
CA TYR A 68 -16.55 27.45 27.89
C TYR A 68 -15.59 26.52 28.63
N GLN A 69 -15.00 26.99 29.74
CA GLN A 69 -14.09 26.19 30.57
C GLN A 69 -14.80 24.97 31.17
N ALA A 70 -16.06 25.11 31.60
CA ALA A 70 -16.86 24.00 32.10
C ALA A 70 -17.14 22.95 31.03
N ARG A 71 -17.44 23.36 29.79
CA ARG A 71 -17.61 22.43 28.66
C ARG A 71 -16.32 21.71 28.29
N LEU A 72 -15.18 22.40 28.37
CA LEU A 72 -13.87 21.81 28.11
C LEU A 72 -13.56 20.70 29.13
N LEU A 73 -13.74 20.99 30.42
CA LEU A 73 -13.55 20.00 31.49
C LEU A 73 -14.48 18.80 31.36
N ALA A 74 -15.76 19.02 31.02
CA ALA A 74 -16.71 17.93 30.80
C ALA A 74 -16.29 17.04 29.61
N ALA A 75 -15.80 17.63 28.52
CA ALA A 75 -15.30 16.89 27.37
C ALA A 75 -14.03 16.08 27.70
N GLU A 76 -13.12 16.66 28.50
CA GLU A 76 -11.93 15.96 29.00
C GLU A 76 -12.31 14.78 29.89
N GLU A 77 -13.24 14.97 30.83
CA GLU A 77 -13.73 13.91 31.73
C GLU A 77 -14.40 12.77 30.94
N GLU A 78 -15.24 13.08 29.94
CA GLU A 78 -15.85 12.08 29.07
C GLU A 78 -14.81 11.28 28.28
N TRP A 79 -13.79 11.96 27.76
CA TRP A 79 -12.74 11.30 27.00
C TRP A 79 -11.86 10.41 27.89
N GLN A 80 -11.51 10.88 29.08
CA GLN A 80 -10.80 10.06 30.06
C GLN A 80 -11.61 8.84 30.50
N ALA A 81 -12.93 9.00 30.72
CA ALA A 81 -13.80 7.87 31.05
C ALA A 81 -13.83 6.81 29.95
N ARG A 82 -13.87 7.23 28.67
CA ARG A 82 -13.84 6.32 27.52
C ARG A 82 -12.50 5.59 27.38
N LEU A 83 -11.38 6.29 27.59
CA LEU A 83 -10.05 5.67 27.61
C LEU A 83 -9.94 4.62 28.71
N ASN A 84 -10.37 4.95 29.93
CA ASN A 84 -10.33 4.03 31.05
C ASN A 84 -11.19 2.78 30.80
N LEU A 85 -12.36 2.95 30.17
CA LEU A 85 -13.23 1.83 29.80
C LEU A 85 -12.59 0.94 28.72
N ASN A 86 -11.96 1.56 27.71
CA ASN A 86 -11.24 0.84 26.66
C ASN A 86 -10.05 0.06 27.24
N GLU A 87 -9.25 0.68 28.09
CA GLU A 87 -8.13 0.03 28.79
C GLU A 87 -8.61 -1.16 29.63
N GLN A 88 -9.71 -1.02 30.37
CA GLN A 88 -10.30 -2.14 31.13
C GLN A 88 -10.75 -3.29 30.23
N GLN A 89 -11.33 -2.99 29.05
CA GLN A 89 -11.74 -4.01 28.08
C GLN A 89 -10.53 -4.76 27.51
N TRP A 90 -9.45 -4.05 27.18
CA TRP A 90 -8.20 -4.67 26.72
C TRP A 90 -7.58 -5.57 27.79
N GLN A 91 -7.52 -5.10 29.03
CA GLN A 91 -6.99 -5.89 30.15
C GLN A 91 -7.80 -7.17 30.36
N ALA A 92 -9.13 -7.10 30.25
CA ALA A 92 -10.00 -8.27 30.36
C ALA A 92 -9.82 -9.27 29.21
N GLN A 93 -9.65 -8.78 27.97
CA GLN A 93 -9.38 -9.63 26.81
C GLN A 93 -8.02 -10.33 26.93
N TYR A 94 -6.99 -9.59 27.36
CA TYR A 94 -5.65 -10.14 27.54
C TYR A 94 -5.64 -11.24 28.61
N ALA A 95 -6.26 -10.98 29.77
CA ALA A 95 -6.38 -11.98 30.84
C ALA A 95 -7.11 -13.26 30.38
N ARG A 96 -8.07 -13.14 29.46
CA ARG A 96 -8.77 -14.29 28.87
C ARG A 96 -7.86 -15.11 27.96
N VAL A 97 -7.09 -14.45 27.09
CA VAL A 97 -6.11 -15.11 26.21
C VAL A 97 -5.01 -15.80 27.02
N GLU A 98 -4.55 -15.19 28.12
CA GLU A 98 -3.60 -15.82 29.03
C GLU A 98 -4.17 -17.08 29.70
N ALA A 99 -5.44 -17.04 30.12
CA ALA A 99 -6.11 -18.21 30.69
C ALA A 99 -6.25 -19.35 29.67
N ASP A 100 -6.62 -19.03 28.43
CA ASP A 100 -6.75 -20.01 27.34
C ASP A 100 -5.39 -20.62 26.98
N ASN A 101 -4.31 -19.81 26.94
CA ASN A 101 -2.96 -20.31 26.73
C ASN A 101 -2.48 -21.22 27.87
N ALA A 102 -2.80 -20.89 29.12
CA ALA A 102 -2.48 -21.73 30.27
C ALA A 102 -3.23 -23.09 30.22
N ASP A 103 -4.50 -23.10 29.78
CA ASP A 103 -5.26 -24.32 29.55
C ASP A 103 -4.62 -25.18 28.44
N LEU A 104 -4.27 -24.57 27.31
CA LEU A 104 -3.59 -25.25 26.21
C LEU A 104 -2.25 -25.86 26.64
N GLN A 105 -1.44 -25.14 27.42
CA GLN A 105 -0.19 -25.67 27.97
C GLN A 105 -0.42 -26.84 28.93
N THR A 106 -1.49 -26.79 29.72
CA THR A 106 -1.90 -27.89 30.62
C THR A 106 -2.35 -29.12 29.82
N ARG A 107 -3.10 -28.92 28.73
CA ARG A 107 -3.53 -30.00 27.83
C ARG A 107 -2.37 -30.63 27.07
N LEU A 108 -1.42 -29.82 26.59
CA LEU A 108 -0.21 -30.30 25.91
C LEU A 108 0.70 -31.09 26.86
N SER A 109 0.92 -30.60 28.08
CA SER A 109 1.69 -31.33 29.09
C SER A 109 0.98 -32.62 29.54
N GLY A 110 -0.34 -32.61 29.69
CA GLY A 110 -1.13 -33.82 29.95
C GLY A 110 -1.09 -34.83 28.80
N GLY A 111 -1.15 -34.37 27.55
CA GLY A 111 -1.04 -35.21 26.34
C GLY A 111 0.36 -35.81 26.15
N ALA A 112 1.43 -35.06 26.47
CA ALA A 112 2.80 -35.56 26.43
C ALA A 112 3.06 -36.68 27.46
N VAL A 113 2.42 -36.60 28.64
CA VAL A 113 2.48 -37.67 29.64
C VAL A 113 1.73 -38.92 29.15
N ALA A 114 0.58 -38.75 28.48
CA ALA A 114 -0.16 -39.86 27.87
C ALA A 114 0.63 -40.55 26.74
N ALA A 115 1.30 -39.78 25.87
CA ALA A 115 2.16 -40.31 24.81
C ALA A 115 3.40 -41.04 25.36
N GLY A 116 3.99 -40.54 26.45
CA GLY A 116 5.11 -41.20 27.15
C GLY A 116 4.73 -42.56 27.74
N THR A 117 3.50 -42.72 28.26
CA THR A 117 3.00 -44.01 28.75
C THR A 117 2.73 -45.03 27.63
N VAL A 118 2.40 -44.59 26.42
CA VAL A 118 2.20 -45.50 25.27
C VAL A 118 3.55 -46.01 24.73
N ALA A 119 4.59 -45.16 24.73
CA ALA A 119 5.94 -45.55 24.30
C ALA A 119 6.59 -46.61 25.22
N ALA A 120 6.26 -46.62 26.52
CA ALA A 120 6.72 -47.66 27.44
C ALA A 120 5.99 -49.02 27.25
N GLY A 121 4.84 -49.04 26.58
CA GLY A 121 4.05 -50.25 26.34
C GLY A 121 4.38 -51.01 25.05
N ILE A 122 5.16 -50.42 24.12
CA ILE A 122 5.44 -51.02 22.79
C ILE A 122 6.79 -51.75 22.74
N MET A 123 7.65 -51.60 23.75
CA MET A 123 8.87 -52.39 23.89
C MET A 123 8.58 -53.72 24.60
N LEU A 124 7.97 -54.68 23.89
CA LEU A 124 8.03 -56.13 24.10
C LEU A 124 7.06 -56.79 23.13
N ASN A 125 7.51 -57.12 21.91
CA ASN A 125 7.25 -58.41 21.26
C ASN A 125 8.04 -58.53 19.95
N ASP A 126 8.92 -59.51 19.98
CA ASP A 126 9.73 -60.06 18.90
C ASP A 126 8.86 -61.01 18.06
N GLU A 127 8.94 -60.95 16.73
CA GLU A 127 8.69 -62.02 15.71
C GLU A 127 8.39 -61.39 14.32
N PRO A 128 9.01 -61.85 13.21
CA PRO A 128 8.82 -61.29 11.88
C PRO A 128 7.83 -62.12 11.04
N GLY A 129 6.66 -61.54 10.74
CA GLY A 129 5.67 -62.19 9.87
C GLY A 129 4.71 -61.19 9.25
N ALA A 130 4.64 -61.18 7.92
CA ALA A 130 3.86 -60.27 7.10
C ALA A 130 2.40 -60.08 7.54
N ALA A 131 1.97 -58.82 7.64
CA ALA A 131 0.57 -58.44 7.63
C ALA A 131 0.39 -57.08 6.93
N ASP A 132 -0.47 -57.07 5.92
CA ASP A 132 -1.02 -55.90 5.23
C ASP A 132 -1.55 -54.87 6.24
N VAL A 133 -1.08 -53.63 6.14
CA VAL A 133 -1.75 -52.47 6.75
C VAL A 133 -2.33 -51.62 5.61
N ARG A 134 -3.63 -51.80 5.38
CA ARG A 134 -4.48 -50.81 4.70
C ARG A 134 -4.58 -49.59 5.61
N LEU A 135 -3.93 -48.49 5.24
CA LEU A 135 -4.28 -47.17 5.74
C LEU A 135 -5.49 -46.67 4.95
N ALA A 136 -6.67 -46.86 5.51
CA ALA A 136 -7.83 -46.05 5.19
C ALA A 136 -7.93 -44.96 6.24
N ASP A 137 -7.51 -43.74 5.90
CA ASP A 137 -8.20 -42.56 6.38
C ASP A 137 -7.91 -41.37 5.44
N GLU A 138 -8.86 -41.08 4.56
CA GLU A 138 -8.84 -39.92 3.65
C GLU A 138 -9.32 -38.63 4.34
N THR A 139 -9.51 -38.61 5.67
CA THR A 139 -10.07 -37.44 6.36
C THR A 139 -9.03 -36.42 6.86
N LEU A 140 -7.73 -36.73 6.82
CA LEU A 140 -6.68 -35.81 7.34
C LEU A 140 -6.14 -34.79 6.31
N LEU A 141 -6.61 -34.84 5.06
CA LEU A 141 -6.26 -33.86 4.00
C LEU A 141 -7.34 -32.80 3.77
N ALA A 142 -8.46 -32.85 4.51
CA ALA A 142 -9.55 -31.88 4.39
C ALA A 142 -9.50 -30.75 5.45
N GLU A 143 -8.78 -30.91 6.57
CA GLU A 143 -8.69 -29.89 7.63
C GLU A 143 -7.52 -28.90 7.48
N LEU A 144 -6.62 -29.09 6.51
CA LEU A 144 -5.52 -28.15 6.24
C LEU A 144 -5.83 -27.14 5.12
N ALA A 145 -7.11 -27.00 4.74
CA ALA A 145 -7.54 -26.16 3.62
C ALA A 145 -8.46 -24.98 4.02
N GLU A 146 -8.73 -24.75 5.31
CA GLU A 146 -9.69 -23.71 5.76
C GLU A 146 -9.13 -22.55 6.60
N GLU A 147 -7.81 -22.46 6.85
CA GLU A 147 -7.22 -21.28 7.52
C GLU A 147 -6.21 -20.58 6.61
N ASP A 148 -6.70 -19.73 5.71
CA ASP A 148 -5.98 -18.56 5.20
C ASP A 148 -6.99 -17.65 4.47
N ALA A 149 -7.89 -17.06 5.26
CA ALA A 149 -8.68 -15.91 4.88
C ALA A 149 -8.33 -14.74 5.81
N ASP A 150 -8.19 -13.57 5.21
CA ASP A 150 -8.17 -12.24 5.82
C ASP A 150 -6.79 -11.60 6.11
N LEU A 151 -6.14 -11.14 5.03
CA LEU A 151 -5.28 -9.95 5.07
C LEU A 151 -5.55 -9.06 3.84
N GLU A 152 -6.50 -8.14 3.97
CA GLU A 152 -6.64 -6.97 3.09
C GLU A 152 -5.49 -5.98 3.38
N LEU A 153 -4.59 -5.80 2.42
CA LEU A 153 -3.61 -4.72 2.39
C LEU A 153 -4.09 -3.68 1.37
N SER A 154 -4.61 -2.56 1.86
CA SER A 154 -4.99 -1.40 1.05
C SER A 154 -3.74 -0.71 0.52
N ALA A 155 -3.57 -0.67 -0.81
CA ALA A 155 -2.61 0.19 -1.47
C ALA A 155 -3.32 1.48 -1.90
N THR A 156 -2.98 2.59 -1.27
CA THR A 156 -3.32 3.94 -1.72
C THR A 156 -2.42 4.33 -2.89
N ASP A 157 -3.05 4.80 -3.97
CA ASP A 157 -2.41 5.44 -5.11
C ASP A 157 -1.81 6.79 -4.71
N GLU A 158 -0.51 6.99 -4.95
CA GLU A 158 0.02 8.32 -5.28
C GLU A 158 0.97 8.24 -6.50
N PRO A 159 1.01 9.29 -7.35
CA PRO A 159 1.70 9.26 -8.63
C PRO A 159 3.20 9.49 -8.46
N TRP A 160 4.02 8.70 -9.14
CA TRP A 160 5.44 8.96 -9.29
C TRP A 160 5.66 10.26 -10.10
N PRO A 161 6.43 11.24 -9.60
CA PRO A 161 6.75 12.42 -10.38
C PRO A 161 7.74 12.04 -11.49
N ALA A 162 7.36 12.34 -12.73
CA ALA A 162 8.24 12.29 -13.88
C ALA A 162 9.35 13.33 -13.73
N GLY A 163 10.59 12.88 -13.60
CA GLY A 163 11.77 13.75 -13.51
C GLY A 163 12.98 12.96 -13.02
N ALA A 164 13.55 12.12 -13.88
CA ALA A 164 14.89 11.61 -13.65
C ALA A 164 15.87 12.79 -13.73
N PRO A 165 16.69 13.08 -12.70
CA PRO A 165 17.84 13.93 -12.87
C PRO A 165 18.88 13.15 -13.68
N GLU A 166 19.33 13.76 -14.78
CA GLU A 166 20.53 13.35 -15.50
C GLU A 166 21.70 13.32 -14.52
N TYR A 167 22.17 12.11 -14.21
CA TYR A 167 23.41 11.90 -13.46
C TYR A 167 24.57 12.03 -14.45
N GLU A 168 25.25 13.18 -14.43
CA GLU A 168 26.57 13.29 -15.07
C GLU A 168 27.52 12.28 -14.43
N ALA A 169 28.02 11.35 -15.25
CA ALA A 169 29.12 10.47 -14.91
C ALA A 169 30.40 11.32 -14.75
N GLY A 170 30.71 11.68 -13.50
CA GLY A 170 32.00 12.25 -13.15
C GLY A 170 33.06 11.17 -13.12
N GLY A 171 33.70 10.92 -14.27
CA GLY A 171 34.80 9.92 -14.37
C GLY A 171 35.66 10.03 -15.63
N GLU A 172 35.20 10.66 -16.71
CA GLU A 172 35.96 10.79 -17.96
C GLU A 172 36.22 12.27 -18.28
N ARG A 173 37.20 12.91 -17.62
CA ARG A 173 37.47 14.34 -17.85
C ARG A 173 38.94 14.74 -18.02
N LEU A 174 39.86 13.79 -18.21
CA LEU A 174 41.26 14.13 -18.53
C LEU A 174 41.67 13.77 -19.96
N LEU A 175 41.06 12.74 -20.55
CA LEU A 175 41.28 12.37 -21.95
C LEU A 175 40.38 13.14 -22.94
N ASP A 176 39.23 13.66 -22.47
CA ASP A 176 38.26 14.39 -23.29
C ASP A 176 38.66 15.85 -23.58
N GLU A 177 39.59 16.41 -22.81
CA GLU A 177 40.16 17.75 -23.04
C GLU A 177 41.52 17.70 -23.75
N MET A 178 41.99 16.50 -24.11
CA MET A 178 43.29 16.29 -24.74
C MET A 178 43.18 16.50 -26.25
N ASP A 179 44.05 17.34 -26.83
CA ASP A 179 44.10 17.51 -28.28
C ASP A 179 44.31 16.14 -28.95
N SER A 180 43.52 15.80 -29.98
CA SER A 180 43.43 14.43 -30.51
C SER A 180 44.77 13.86 -30.93
N ASP A 181 45.66 14.75 -31.38
CA ASP A 181 47.02 14.43 -31.84
C ASP A 181 47.95 14.01 -30.69
N VAL A 182 47.71 14.48 -29.47
CA VAL A 182 48.50 14.12 -28.28
C VAL A 182 48.00 12.80 -27.69
N ALA A 183 46.68 12.60 -27.69
CA ALA A 183 46.05 11.32 -27.29
C ALA A 183 46.49 10.15 -28.17
N GLU A 184 46.55 10.33 -29.49
CA GLU A 184 47.02 9.29 -30.41
C GLU A 184 48.49 8.95 -30.19
N ARG A 185 49.33 9.94 -29.86
CA ARG A 185 50.77 9.73 -29.58
C ARG A 185 51.01 8.98 -28.27
N PHE A 186 50.22 9.26 -27.23
CA PHE A 186 50.30 8.51 -25.97
C PHE A 186 49.84 7.05 -26.15
N HIS A 187 48.75 6.83 -26.89
CA HIS A 187 48.30 5.48 -27.25
C HIS A 187 49.37 4.70 -28.02
N LEU A 188 50.00 5.32 -29.02
CA LEU A 188 51.09 4.69 -29.79
C LEU A 188 52.37 4.47 -28.96
N ALA A 189 52.57 5.24 -27.90
CA ALA A 189 53.65 5.04 -26.93
C ALA A 189 53.30 3.98 -25.86
N GLY A 190 52.11 3.39 -25.91
CA GLY A 190 51.63 2.38 -24.97
C GLY A 190 51.21 2.95 -23.62
N ILE A 191 50.79 4.22 -23.60
CA ILE A 191 50.25 4.91 -22.43
C ILE A 191 48.75 5.08 -22.65
N ASP A 192 47.96 4.16 -22.10
CA ASP A 192 46.51 4.07 -22.34
C ASP A 192 45.69 4.51 -21.12
N SER A 193 46.36 4.83 -20.01
CA SER A 193 45.74 5.25 -18.76
C SER A 193 46.51 6.37 -18.06
N VAL A 194 45.79 7.11 -17.21
CA VAL A 194 46.35 8.20 -16.40
C VAL A 194 47.38 7.66 -15.39
N ASP A 195 47.16 6.45 -14.86
CA ASP A 195 48.11 5.74 -13.99
C ASP A 195 49.43 5.43 -14.70
N GLU A 196 49.37 4.93 -15.93
CA GLU A 196 50.56 4.67 -16.75
C GLU A 196 51.28 5.95 -17.15
N LEU A 197 50.53 7.03 -17.44
CA LEU A 197 51.09 8.35 -17.76
C LEU A 197 51.81 8.94 -16.53
N ALA A 198 51.23 8.84 -15.34
CA ALA A 198 51.84 9.32 -14.10
C ALA A 198 53.08 8.51 -13.68
N ALA A 199 53.13 7.23 -14.07
CA ALA A 199 54.27 6.34 -13.82
C ALA A 199 55.34 6.39 -14.92
N ALA A 200 55.12 7.14 -16.01
CA ALA A 200 56.03 7.23 -17.14
C ALA A 200 57.32 7.99 -16.81
N ASP A 201 58.43 7.60 -17.44
CA ASP A 201 59.67 8.38 -17.41
C ASP A 201 59.59 9.51 -18.44
N ALA A 202 59.81 10.75 -18.01
CA ALA A 202 59.68 11.94 -18.87
C ALA A 202 60.62 11.91 -20.08
N THR A 203 61.82 11.36 -19.93
CA THR A 203 62.79 11.27 -21.03
C THR A 203 62.32 10.23 -22.05
N ALA A 204 61.84 9.07 -21.58
CA ALA A 204 61.29 8.03 -22.44
C ALA A 204 60.02 8.50 -23.17
N LEU A 205 59.12 9.19 -22.46
CA LEU A 205 57.87 9.69 -22.98
C LEU A 205 58.10 10.78 -24.05
N ALA A 206 59.02 11.71 -23.83
CA ALA A 206 59.40 12.73 -24.81
C ALA A 206 59.95 12.11 -26.10
N VAL A 207 60.77 11.06 -25.98
CA VAL A 207 61.37 10.36 -27.14
C VAL A 207 60.32 9.56 -27.93
N THR A 208 59.38 8.89 -27.26
CA THR A 208 58.37 8.04 -27.93
C THR A 208 57.23 8.85 -28.56
N THR A 209 56.84 9.95 -27.93
CA THR A 209 55.71 10.80 -28.38
C THR A 209 56.16 12.00 -29.22
N GLY A 210 57.46 12.31 -29.23
CA GLY A 210 57.99 13.50 -29.90
C GLY A 210 57.61 14.82 -29.22
N LEU A 211 57.20 14.77 -27.95
CA LEU A 211 56.98 15.95 -27.12
C LEU A 211 58.31 16.55 -26.66
N GLU A 212 58.33 17.86 -26.40
CA GLU A 212 59.44 18.48 -25.68
C GLU A 212 59.49 17.94 -24.24
N GLN A 213 60.69 17.81 -23.67
CA GLN A 213 60.88 17.20 -22.36
C GLN A 213 60.09 17.92 -21.25
N GLU A 214 60.03 19.25 -21.29
CA GLU A 214 59.26 20.07 -20.35
C GLU A 214 57.75 19.78 -20.45
N ALA A 215 57.23 19.59 -21.67
CA ALA A 215 55.83 19.23 -21.87
C ALA A 215 55.53 17.81 -21.36
N ALA A 216 56.43 16.85 -21.57
CA ALA A 216 56.28 15.50 -21.04
C ALA A 216 56.27 15.49 -19.50
N GLU A 217 57.11 16.31 -18.86
CA GLU A 217 57.14 16.50 -17.40
C GLU A 217 55.82 17.11 -16.89
N GLU A 218 55.28 18.13 -17.55
CA GLU A 218 53.99 18.74 -17.19
C GLU A 218 52.81 17.75 -17.31
N TRP A 219 52.81 16.88 -18.33
CA TRP A 219 51.79 15.85 -18.49
C TRP A 219 51.87 14.77 -17.40
N ILE A 220 53.09 14.36 -17.03
CA ILE A 220 53.32 13.39 -15.95
C ILE A 220 52.93 14.00 -14.60
N GLU A 221 53.29 15.26 -14.34
CA GLU A 221 52.95 15.97 -13.10
C GLU A 221 51.44 16.14 -12.95
N ARG A 222 50.74 16.52 -14.02
CA ARG A 222 49.28 16.66 -14.02
C ARG A 222 48.55 15.32 -13.89
N ALA A 223 49.09 14.25 -14.49
CA ALA A 223 48.59 12.90 -14.28
C ALA A 223 48.80 12.46 -12.81
N ALA A 224 49.99 12.69 -12.24
CA ALA A 224 50.29 12.38 -10.85
C ALA A 224 49.47 13.22 -9.84
N GLU A 225 49.16 14.47 -10.17
CA GLU A 225 48.30 15.35 -9.38
C GLU A 225 46.84 14.85 -9.40
N SER A 226 46.36 14.38 -10.55
CA SER A 226 45.02 13.78 -10.66
C SER A 226 44.86 12.45 -9.90
N LEU A 227 45.97 11.73 -9.67
CA LEU A 227 46.01 10.46 -8.93
C LEU A 227 46.37 10.63 -7.45
N SER A 228 46.71 11.85 -7.01
CA SER A 228 47.04 12.10 -5.62
C SER A 228 45.75 12.15 -4.78
N PRO A 229 45.60 11.32 -3.73
CA PRO A 229 44.40 11.30 -2.88
C PRO A 229 44.34 12.48 -1.89
N ALA A 230 45.09 13.55 -2.11
CA ALA A 230 45.15 14.71 -1.23
C ALA A 230 44.32 15.88 -1.78
N ALA A 231 43.14 16.05 -1.17
CA ALA A 231 42.33 17.27 -1.14
C ALA A 231 41.27 17.48 -2.24
N VAL A 232 40.37 16.53 -2.42
CA VAL A 232 38.91 16.83 -2.41
C VAL A 232 38.22 15.64 -1.74
N ALA A 233 37.94 15.72 -0.43
CA ALA A 233 36.77 15.01 0.04
C ALA A 233 35.60 15.64 -0.72
N PRO A 234 34.78 14.89 -1.48
CA PRO A 234 33.52 15.45 -1.91
C PRO A 234 32.84 15.91 -0.62
N THR A 235 32.55 17.21 -0.51
CA THR A 235 31.60 17.69 0.50
C THR A 235 30.28 17.05 0.11
N HIS A 236 30.10 15.82 0.57
CA HIS A 236 28.94 15.01 0.25
C HIS A 236 27.75 15.79 0.77
N ARG A 237 27.02 16.37 -0.18
CA ARG A 237 25.86 17.19 0.13
C ARG A 237 24.70 16.24 0.32
N ASP A 238 24.39 15.96 1.57
CA ASP A 238 23.20 15.21 1.89
C ASP A 238 21.96 16.07 1.64
N ASP A 239 20.90 15.43 1.17
CA ASP A 239 19.60 16.07 1.10
C ASP A 239 19.00 16.19 2.52
N LEU A 240 19.28 17.32 3.16
CA LEU A 240 18.79 17.64 4.50
C LEU A 240 17.26 17.74 4.57
N THR A 241 16.54 17.81 3.44
CA THR A 241 15.08 17.78 3.43
C THR A 241 14.49 16.44 3.86
N ARG A 242 15.33 15.40 3.90
CA ARG A 242 14.99 14.08 4.46
C ARG A 242 14.83 14.07 5.97
N VAL A 243 15.28 15.11 6.68
CA VAL A 243 15.04 15.29 8.12
C VAL A 243 13.71 16.01 8.32
N HIS A 244 12.80 15.39 9.06
CA HIS A 244 11.44 15.88 9.26
C HIS A 244 11.44 17.26 9.94
N GLY A 245 10.77 18.23 9.31
CA GLY A 245 10.73 19.62 9.73
C GLY A 245 11.75 20.53 9.01
N ILE A 246 12.70 19.96 8.25
CA ILE A 246 13.62 20.74 7.41
C ILE A 246 13.05 20.83 5.99
N GLY A 247 12.34 21.92 5.70
CA GLY A 247 11.92 22.21 4.32
C GLY A 247 13.05 22.79 3.45
N PRO A 248 12.86 22.91 2.12
CA PRO A 248 13.87 23.44 1.18
C PRO A 248 14.44 24.81 1.60
N LYS A 249 13.62 25.65 2.24
CA LYS A 249 14.04 26.94 2.79
C LYS A 249 15.04 26.80 3.93
N TYR A 250 14.80 25.89 4.87
CA TYR A 250 15.71 25.65 6.00
C TYR A 250 16.96 24.89 5.54
N ALA A 251 16.82 23.93 4.63
CA ALA A 251 17.96 23.26 3.99
C ALA A 251 18.87 24.28 3.26
N GLY A 252 18.29 25.27 2.58
CA GLY A 252 19.04 26.36 1.95
C GLY A 252 19.78 27.26 2.96
N LEU A 253 19.13 27.61 4.08
CA LEU A 253 19.75 28.41 5.15
C LEU A 253 20.88 27.65 5.87
N LEU A 254 20.70 26.35 6.11
CA LEU A 254 21.70 25.46 6.69
C LEU A 254 22.90 25.30 5.76
N ALA A 255 22.66 25.10 4.47
CA ALA A 255 23.72 25.03 3.46
C ALA A 255 24.51 26.35 3.37
N ALA A 256 23.84 27.50 3.42
CA ALA A 256 24.50 28.82 3.46
C ALA A 256 25.33 29.04 4.73
N ALA A 257 25.02 28.34 5.82
CA ALA A 257 25.79 28.33 7.06
C ALA A 257 26.86 27.22 7.13
N GLY A 258 27.09 26.51 6.03
CA GLY A 258 28.08 25.43 5.91
C GLY A 258 27.65 24.09 6.52
N ILE A 259 26.35 23.90 6.77
CA ILE A 259 25.78 22.62 7.20
C ILE A 259 25.19 21.94 5.97
N THR A 260 25.95 21.04 5.36
CA THR A 260 25.61 20.44 4.06
C THR A 260 25.47 18.92 4.09
N SER A 261 25.82 18.26 5.19
CA SER A 261 25.68 16.80 5.37
C SER A 261 24.87 16.44 6.63
N PHE A 262 24.41 15.19 6.73
CA PHE A 262 23.77 14.65 7.92
C PHE A 262 24.74 14.63 9.12
N ASP A 263 26.03 14.40 8.87
CA ASP A 263 27.07 14.47 9.89
C ASP A 263 27.22 15.90 10.45
N ASP A 264 27.22 16.92 9.58
CA ASP A 264 27.30 18.34 9.98
C ASP A 264 26.07 18.76 10.79
N LEU A 265 24.89 18.29 10.38
CA LEU A 265 23.62 18.60 11.04
C LEU A 265 23.48 17.90 12.40
N ALA A 266 23.96 16.66 12.50
CA ALA A 266 24.02 15.92 13.76
C ALA A 266 25.01 16.54 14.76
N ALA A 267 26.13 17.07 14.26
CA ALA A 267 27.14 17.74 15.08
C ALA A 267 26.78 19.20 15.46
N ALA A 268 25.82 19.83 14.77
CA ALA A 268 25.39 21.18 15.05
C ALA A 268 24.60 21.27 16.37
N THR A 269 24.94 22.24 17.23
CA THR A 269 24.22 22.46 18.48
C THR A 269 22.86 23.12 18.23
N PRO A 270 21.84 22.86 19.08
CA PRO A 270 20.53 23.51 18.97
C PRO A 270 20.58 25.03 18.91
N ASP A 271 21.53 25.66 19.63
CA ASP A 271 21.73 27.10 19.62
C ASP A 271 22.29 27.59 18.27
N ARG A 272 23.28 26.87 17.71
CA ARG A 272 23.82 27.16 16.38
C ARG A 272 22.73 27.02 15.30
N LEU A 273 21.89 26.00 15.39
CA LEU A 273 20.78 25.80 14.46
C LEU A 273 19.72 26.91 14.60
N ARG A 274 19.44 27.37 15.82
CA ARG A 274 18.53 28.49 16.07
C ARG A 274 19.07 29.81 15.50
N ASP A 275 20.36 30.08 15.63
CA ASP A 275 21.00 31.28 15.11
C ASP A 275 21.02 31.34 13.58
N VAL A 276 21.12 30.16 12.94
CA VAL A 276 21.08 30.01 11.47
C VAL A 276 19.64 30.13 10.95
N VAL A 277 18.69 29.44 11.58
CA VAL A 277 17.30 29.33 11.10
C VAL A 277 16.46 30.56 11.47
N LYS A 278 16.76 31.21 12.60
CA LYS A 278 16.04 32.37 13.16
C LYS A 278 14.52 32.18 13.13
N PRO A 279 13.98 31.17 13.84
CA PRO A 279 12.54 30.96 13.88
C PRO A 279 11.82 32.20 14.44
N GLY A 280 10.65 32.51 13.89
CA GLY A 280 9.79 33.56 14.42
C GLY A 280 9.30 33.26 15.83
N PRO A 281 8.83 34.26 16.60
CA PRO A 281 8.46 34.10 18.01
C PRO A 281 7.32 33.10 18.28
N MET A 282 6.53 32.73 17.26
CA MET A 282 5.49 31.70 17.33
C MET A 282 5.91 30.33 16.77
N GLN A 283 7.14 30.20 16.24
CA GLN A 283 7.61 28.96 15.61
C GLN A 283 8.37 28.10 16.63
N GLN A 284 7.73 27.03 17.09
CA GLN A 284 8.36 26.05 17.99
C GLN A 284 9.07 24.97 17.16
N ILE A 285 10.34 25.19 16.81
CA ILE A 285 11.17 24.20 16.11
C ILE A 285 11.93 23.34 17.13
N ASN A 286 11.82 22.02 16.99
CA ASN A 286 12.57 21.07 17.80
C ASN A 286 13.92 20.72 17.14
N PHE A 287 14.95 21.53 17.40
CA PHE A 287 16.29 21.30 16.85
C PHE A 287 16.94 20.00 17.36
N ALA A 288 16.56 19.51 18.54
CA ALA A 288 17.06 18.25 19.07
C ALA A 288 16.58 17.05 18.26
N SER A 289 15.35 17.10 17.73
CA SER A 289 14.85 16.05 16.84
C SER A 289 15.56 16.07 15.49
N TRP A 290 15.93 17.25 14.97
CA TRP A 290 16.71 17.36 13.74
C TRP A 290 18.09 16.72 13.86
N SER A 291 18.83 17.03 14.93
CA SER A 291 20.14 16.43 15.18
C SER A 291 20.05 14.90 15.38
N ALA A 292 19.02 14.41 16.08
CA ALA A 292 18.82 12.98 16.30
C ALA A 292 18.48 12.21 15.00
N GLN A 293 17.63 12.77 14.15
CA GLN A 293 17.29 12.18 12.84
C GLN A 293 18.48 12.20 11.88
N ALA A 294 19.24 13.29 11.87
CA ALA A 294 20.47 13.38 11.09
C ALA A 294 21.50 12.33 11.53
N ALA A 295 21.66 12.11 12.85
CA ALA A 295 22.52 11.07 13.38
C ALA A 295 22.07 9.65 12.98
N ALA A 296 20.76 9.40 12.91
CA ALA A 296 20.22 8.12 12.44
C ALA A 296 20.49 7.89 10.94
N LEU A 297 20.33 8.93 10.11
CA LEU A 297 20.62 8.88 8.67
C LEU A 297 22.12 8.73 8.40
N ALA A 298 22.97 9.42 9.18
CA ALA A 298 24.42 9.23 9.16
C ALA A 298 24.84 7.82 9.65
N GLY A 299 24.15 7.28 10.66
CA GLY A 299 24.35 5.92 11.16
C GLY A 299 24.01 4.84 10.11
N ALA A 300 22.98 5.06 9.30
CA ALA A 300 22.67 4.19 8.16
C ALA A 300 23.78 4.19 7.09
N ARG A 301 24.57 5.28 7.00
CA ARG A 301 25.79 5.34 6.18
C ARG A 301 26.94 4.51 6.77
N GLY A 302 27.00 4.38 8.09
CA GLY A 302 27.98 3.56 8.82
C GLY A 302 27.88 2.05 8.57
N LEU A 303 26.83 1.58 7.89
CA LEU A 303 26.73 0.23 7.33
C LEU A 303 27.68 0.00 6.12
N ARG A 304 28.40 1.03 5.66
CA ARG A 304 29.42 1.00 4.57
C ARG A 304 30.81 0.57 5.03
N VAL A 305 30.92 -0.51 5.79
CA VAL A 305 32.16 -1.31 5.79
C VAL A 305 31.86 -2.51 4.90
N GLY A 306 32.07 -2.34 3.60
CA GLY A 306 31.75 -3.34 2.57
C GLY A 306 30.93 -2.78 1.40
N ASP A 307 30.86 -3.56 0.33
CA ASP A 307 30.12 -3.24 -0.90
C ASP A 307 28.60 -3.31 -0.67
N ASP A 308 27.84 -2.61 -1.52
CA ASP A 308 26.38 -2.71 -1.50
C ASP A 308 25.90 -3.93 -2.28
N LEU A 309 25.77 -5.06 -1.57
CA LEU A 309 25.23 -6.30 -2.14
C LEU A 309 23.82 -6.15 -2.73
N THR A 310 23.08 -5.07 -2.43
CA THR A 310 21.76 -4.81 -3.02
C THR A 310 21.81 -4.33 -4.48
N GLU A 311 23.00 -3.99 -5.00
CA GLU A 311 23.22 -3.72 -6.43
C GLU A 311 23.13 -4.98 -7.29
N LEU A 312 23.17 -6.17 -6.68
CA LEU A 312 23.04 -7.44 -7.39
C LEU A 312 21.56 -7.87 -7.45
N GLU A 313 21.09 -8.17 -8.66
CA GLU A 313 19.70 -8.54 -8.92
C GLU A 313 19.31 -9.78 -8.13
N GLY A 314 18.19 -9.68 -7.43
CA GLY A 314 17.65 -10.71 -6.54
C GLY A 314 18.11 -10.63 -5.09
N ILE A 315 19.08 -9.78 -4.74
CA ILE A 315 19.51 -9.57 -3.35
C ILE A 315 18.83 -8.32 -2.77
N GLY A 316 17.77 -8.53 -1.98
CA GLY A 316 17.13 -7.45 -1.24
C GLY A 316 17.88 -7.05 0.03
N PRO A 317 17.53 -5.91 0.67
CA PRO A 317 18.15 -5.42 1.90
C PRO A 317 18.20 -6.46 3.04
N VAL A 318 17.17 -7.31 3.14
CA VAL A 318 17.09 -8.37 4.17
C VAL A 318 18.14 -9.45 3.93
N TYR A 319 18.36 -9.87 2.69
CA TYR A 319 19.38 -10.87 2.37
C TYR A 319 20.78 -10.27 2.48
N ALA A 320 20.98 -9.04 2.02
CA ALA A 320 22.22 -8.31 2.22
C ALA A 320 22.57 -8.19 3.73
N ALA A 321 21.60 -7.90 4.60
CA ALA A 321 21.82 -7.86 6.04
C ALA A 321 22.22 -9.24 6.62
N LYS A 322 21.53 -10.32 6.24
CA LYS A 322 21.87 -11.69 6.66
C LYS A 322 23.27 -12.12 6.22
N LEU A 323 23.65 -11.77 4.98
CA LEU A 323 24.97 -12.05 4.43
C LEU A 323 26.05 -11.30 5.23
N ARG A 324 25.84 -10.02 5.52
CA ARG A 324 26.77 -9.21 6.33
C ARG A 324 26.92 -9.72 7.75
N GLU A 325 25.84 -10.16 8.39
CA GLU A 325 25.89 -10.79 9.73
C GLU A 325 26.81 -12.02 9.76
N LYS A 326 26.92 -12.72 8.63
CA LYS A 326 27.80 -13.89 8.45
C LYS A 326 29.18 -13.54 7.87
N GLY A 327 29.51 -12.26 7.79
CA GLY A 327 30.81 -11.77 7.34
C GLY A 327 30.97 -11.64 5.83
N ILE A 328 29.90 -11.80 5.04
CA ILE A 328 29.89 -11.52 3.61
C ILE A 328 29.51 -10.05 3.45
N VAL A 329 30.53 -9.19 3.39
CA VAL A 329 30.35 -7.73 3.40
C VAL A 329 30.73 -7.07 2.07
N ALA A 330 31.49 -7.75 1.21
CA ALA A 330 31.91 -7.26 -0.11
C ALA A 330 31.47 -8.20 -1.27
N PHE A 331 31.48 -7.70 -2.50
CA PHE A 331 31.22 -8.50 -3.71
C PHE A 331 32.23 -9.65 -3.83
N ALA A 332 33.48 -9.41 -3.44
CA ALA A 332 34.53 -10.44 -3.43
C ALA A 332 34.20 -11.60 -2.47
N ASP A 333 33.65 -11.29 -1.30
CA ASP A 333 33.25 -12.32 -0.31
C ASP A 333 32.11 -13.18 -0.86
N LEU A 334 31.13 -12.54 -1.52
CA LEU A 334 29.98 -13.22 -2.11
C LEU A 334 30.38 -14.04 -3.35
N ALA A 335 31.33 -13.55 -4.15
CA ALA A 335 31.88 -14.24 -5.32
C ALA A 335 32.67 -15.50 -4.96
N ALA A 336 33.29 -15.50 -3.77
CA ALA A 336 34.04 -16.62 -3.20
C ALA A 336 33.15 -17.64 -2.47
N ALA A 337 31.93 -17.27 -2.11
CA ALA A 337 30.96 -18.18 -1.49
C ALA A 337 30.43 -19.23 -2.48
N ASP A 338 30.02 -20.38 -1.94
CA ASP A 338 29.33 -21.43 -2.70
C ASP A 338 27.82 -21.44 -2.42
N GLU A 339 27.03 -22.05 -3.31
CA GLU A 339 25.57 -22.08 -3.21
C GLU A 339 25.07 -22.76 -1.92
N ALA A 340 25.78 -23.77 -1.40
CA ALA A 340 25.37 -24.47 -0.19
C ALA A 340 25.56 -23.59 1.05
N THR A 341 26.67 -22.85 1.09
CA THR A 341 26.94 -21.85 2.12
C THR A 341 25.90 -20.73 2.08
N LEU A 342 25.57 -20.19 0.89
CA LEU A 342 24.54 -19.16 0.76
C LEU A 342 23.15 -19.68 1.13
N ALA A 343 22.80 -20.90 0.73
CA ALA A 343 21.54 -21.54 1.13
C ALA A 343 21.44 -21.70 2.65
N GLY A 344 22.54 -22.10 3.31
CA GLY A 344 22.59 -22.22 4.77
C GLY A 344 22.52 -20.88 5.52
N ILE A 345 23.02 -19.79 4.92
CA ILE A 345 22.94 -18.44 5.51
C ILE A 345 21.54 -17.83 5.34
N ILE A 346 20.97 -17.97 4.14
CA ILE A 346 19.69 -17.35 3.80
C ILE A 346 18.52 -18.13 4.41
N ASP A 347 18.64 -19.47 4.47
CA ASP A 347 17.64 -20.40 5.03
C ASP A 347 16.23 -20.11 4.47
N ALA A 348 16.14 -20.03 3.14
CA ALA A 348 14.88 -19.76 2.46
C ALA A 348 13.97 -21.01 2.45
N PRO A 349 12.65 -20.84 2.64
CA PRO A 349 11.70 -21.95 2.53
C PRO A 349 11.79 -22.63 1.16
N ALA A 350 11.62 -23.95 1.11
CA ALA A 350 11.79 -24.76 -0.11
C ALA A 350 10.89 -24.34 -1.29
N TRP A 351 9.77 -23.67 -1.04
CA TRP A 351 8.89 -23.13 -2.08
C TRP A 351 9.45 -21.87 -2.75
N ARG A 352 10.41 -21.18 -2.12
CA ARG A 352 11.07 -19.98 -2.65
C ARG A 352 12.36 -20.39 -3.36
N ARG A 353 12.26 -20.52 -4.68
CA ARG A 353 13.42 -20.83 -5.54
C ARG A 353 14.30 -19.60 -5.71
N ILE A 354 15.35 -19.51 -4.89
CA ILE A 354 16.40 -18.50 -5.02
C ILE A 354 17.52 -19.06 -5.91
N ASN A 355 17.98 -18.29 -6.89
CA ASN A 355 19.09 -18.68 -7.74
C ASN A 355 20.42 -18.11 -7.22
N TYR A 356 21.03 -18.81 -6.25
CA TYR A 356 22.31 -18.41 -5.67
C TYR A 356 23.45 -18.37 -6.70
N GLY A 357 23.38 -19.20 -7.75
CA GLY A 357 24.34 -19.18 -8.85
C GLY A 357 24.34 -17.85 -9.60
N ASP A 358 23.17 -17.24 -9.81
CA ASP A 358 23.06 -15.92 -10.44
C ASP A 358 23.63 -14.81 -9.54
N TRP A 359 23.46 -14.92 -8.22
CA TRP A 359 24.06 -13.99 -7.26
C TRP A 359 25.59 -14.06 -7.28
N ILE A 360 26.15 -15.27 -7.28
CA ILE A 360 27.61 -15.48 -7.34
C ILE A 360 28.17 -14.97 -8.68
N ALA A 361 27.46 -15.21 -9.80
CA ALA A 361 27.88 -14.74 -11.11
C ALA A 361 27.91 -13.21 -11.20
N GLN A 362 26.88 -12.53 -10.68
CA GLN A 362 26.86 -11.07 -10.61
C GLN A 362 27.94 -10.52 -9.68
N ALA A 363 28.14 -11.12 -8.50
CA ALA A 363 29.16 -10.72 -7.55
C ALA A 363 30.59 -10.83 -8.13
N ARG A 364 30.86 -11.83 -8.98
CA ARG A 364 32.16 -11.97 -9.68
C ARG A 364 32.42 -10.82 -10.65
N LEU A 365 31.41 -10.40 -11.39
CA LEU A 365 31.52 -9.29 -12.34
C LEU A 365 31.68 -7.97 -11.59
N ALA A 366 30.89 -7.76 -10.53
CA ALA A 366 31.00 -6.59 -9.66
C ALA A 366 32.37 -6.51 -8.96
N ALA A 367 32.87 -7.62 -8.40
CA ALA A 367 34.19 -7.68 -7.77
C ALA A 367 35.36 -7.48 -8.76
N ALA A 368 35.15 -7.78 -10.04
CA ALA A 368 36.12 -7.54 -11.10
C ALA A 368 36.06 -6.10 -11.65
N GLY A 369 35.08 -5.29 -11.22
CA GLY A 369 34.81 -3.96 -11.80
C GLY A 369 34.26 -4.02 -13.23
N ASP A 370 33.78 -5.17 -13.70
CA ASP A 370 33.21 -5.35 -15.03
C ASP A 370 31.73 -4.91 -15.04
N GLU A 371 31.51 -3.60 -14.99
CA GLU A 371 30.18 -3.01 -14.98
C GLU A 371 29.39 -3.33 -16.26
N ALA A 372 30.07 -3.42 -17.41
CA ALA A 372 29.47 -3.74 -18.70
C ALA A 372 28.98 -5.20 -18.73
N GLY A 373 29.82 -6.14 -18.31
CA GLY A 373 29.45 -7.56 -18.19
C GLY A 373 28.37 -7.79 -17.14
N LEU A 374 28.42 -7.06 -16.01
CA LEU A 374 27.36 -7.10 -14.99
C LEU A 374 26.03 -6.64 -15.58
N ARG A 375 26.00 -5.51 -16.28
CA ARG A 375 24.79 -4.97 -16.91
C ARG A 375 24.24 -5.91 -17.98
N GLU A 376 25.08 -6.51 -18.83
CA GLU A 376 24.63 -7.52 -19.80
C GLU A 376 24.03 -8.76 -19.13
N LEU A 377 24.65 -9.24 -18.04
CA LEU A 377 24.13 -10.35 -17.26
C LEU A 377 22.77 -9.98 -16.64
N GLN A 378 22.65 -8.79 -16.03
CA GLN A 378 21.42 -8.28 -15.46
C GLN A 378 20.33 -8.13 -16.52
N ASP A 379 20.63 -7.55 -17.69
CA ASP A 379 19.69 -7.46 -18.82
C ASP A 379 19.25 -8.83 -19.33
N ARG A 380 20.12 -9.84 -19.28
CA ARG A 380 19.76 -11.22 -19.64
C ARG A 380 18.90 -11.89 -18.57
N LEU A 381 19.19 -11.66 -17.29
CA LEU A 381 18.36 -12.13 -16.17
C LEU A 381 17.00 -11.44 -16.19
N TYR A 382 16.98 -10.14 -16.50
CA TYR A 382 15.80 -9.32 -16.69
C TYR A 382 15.02 -9.74 -17.94
N ARG A 383 15.67 -10.08 -19.06
CA ARG A 383 15.00 -10.67 -20.24
C ARG A 383 14.36 -12.03 -19.93
N ARG A 384 14.88 -12.79 -18.97
CA ARG A 384 14.21 -13.98 -18.41
C ARG A 384 13.11 -13.65 -17.39
N GLY A 385 13.12 -12.45 -16.79
CA GLY A 385 12.20 -12.00 -15.74
C GLY A 385 11.16 -10.95 -16.16
N GLY A 386 11.24 -10.42 -17.39
CA GLY A 386 10.59 -9.17 -17.81
C GLY A 386 9.35 -9.30 -18.69
N ASP A 387 9.09 -10.47 -19.27
CA ASP A 387 7.83 -10.76 -19.96
C ASP A 387 7.44 -12.22 -19.74
N ASN A 388 7.15 -12.57 -18.49
CA ASN A 388 6.64 -13.91 -18.20
C ASN A 388 5.19 -14.02 -18.71
N LEU A 389 5.02 -14.43 -19.96
CA LEU A 389 3.71 -14.73 -20.55
C LEU A 389 2.88 -15.67 -19.67
N GLY A 390 3.52 -16.54 -18.88
CA GLY A 390 2.85 -17.39 -17.89
C GLY A 390 2.11 -16.64 -16.77
N LEU A 391 2.27 -15.32 -16.66
CA LEU A 391 1.46 -14.46 -15.79
C LEU A 391 0.08 -14.15 -16.37
N ILE A 392 -0.17 -14.43 -17.66
CA ILE A 392 -1.47 -14.26 -18.30
C ILE A 392 -2.38 -15.41 -17.89
N ARG A 393 -3.57 -15.07 -17.38
CA ARG A 393 -4.54 -16.06 -16.93
C ARG A 393 -4.93 -17.04 -18.04
N GLY A 394 -4.91 -18.33 -17.70
CA GLY A 394 -5.23 -19.42 -18.63
C GLY A 394 -4.08 -19.79 -19.58
N LEU A 395 -2.98 -19.02 -19.62
CA LEU A 395 -1.83 -19.32 -20.47
C LEU A 395 -0.86 -20.27 -19.74
N GLY A 396 -0.99 -21.57 -19.99
CA GLY A 396 -0.14 -22.60 -19.39
C GLY A 396 1.24 -22.70 -20.03
N GLY A 397 2.20 -23.32 -19.32
CA GLY A 397 3.62 -23.39 -19.74
C GLY A 397 3.87 -24.02 -21.13
N ARG A 398 3.02 -24.95 -21.58
CA ARG A 398 3.11 -25.51 -22.95
C ARG A 398 2.74 -24.48 -24.02
N SER A 399 1.75 -23.64 -23.74
CA SER A 399 1.32 -22.57 -24.64
C SER A 399 2.36 -21.45 -24.65
N VAL A 400 2.94 -21.11 -23.49
CA VAL A 400 4.06 -20.16 -23.41
C VAL A 400 5.24 -20.62 -24.26
N ALA A 401 5.68 -21.87 -24.10
CA ALA A 401 6.79 -22.43 -24.88
C ALA A 401 6.48 -22.47 -26.40
N ALA A 402 5.23 -22.71 -26.78
CA ALA A 402 4.79 -22.71 -28.17
C ALA A 402 4.76 -21.29 -28.79
N LEU A 403 4.39 -20.28 -28.01
CA LEU A 403 4.40 -18.88 -28.43
C LEU A 403 5.84 -18.35 -28.55
N ASP A 404 6.69 -18.69 -27.59
CA ASP A 404 8.12 -18.37 -27.61
C ASP A 404 8.80 -18.96 -28.85
N ALA A 405 8.53 -20.24 -29.16
CA ALA A 405 9.02 -20.88 -30.39
C ALA A 405 8.51 -20.23 -31.69
N ALA A 406 7.40 -19.50 -31.63
CA ALA A 406 6.84 -18.73 -32.75
C ALA A 406 7.32 -17.27 -32.78
N GLY A 407 8.24 -16.87 -31.89
CA GLY A 407 8.77 -15.51 -31.78
C GLY A 407 7.86 -14.53 -31.05
N ILE A 408 6.86 -15.04 -30.33
CA ILE A 408 5.96 -14.25 -29.48
C ILE A 408 6.44 -14.46 -28.04
N ALA A 409 7.45 -13.69 -27.63
CA ALA A 409 8.14 -13.89 -26.35
C ALA A 409 7.76 -12.84 -25.30
N THR A 410 7.25 -11.67 -25.70
CA THR A 410 6.93 -10.57 -24.80
C THR A 410 5.44 -10.29 -24.65
N PHE A 411 5.01 -9.58 -23.60
CA PHE A 411 3.63 -9.09 -23.50
C PHE A 411 3.30 -8.17 -24.67
N ALA A 412 4.27 -7.38 -25.14
CA ALA A 412 4.12 -6.49 -26.30
C ALA A 412 3.93 -7.27 -27.61
N ASP A 413 4.73 -8.33 -27.82
CA ASP A 413 4.60 -9.19 -29.00
C ASP A 413 3.22 -9.85 -29.03
N LEU A 414 2.77 -10.40 -27.90
CA LEU A 414 1.47 -11.06 -27.82
C LEU A 414 0.32 -10.06 -28.01
N ALA A 415 0.42 -8.85 -27.44
CA ALA A 415 -0.57 -7.79 -27.61
C ALA A 415 -0.68 -7.28 -29.07
N ALA A 416 0.41 -7.37 -29.84
CA ALA A 416 0.44 -6.99 -31.25
C ALA A 416 -0.09 -8.08 -32.20
N THR A 417 -0.39 -9.28 -31.69
CA THR A 417 -0.89 -10.39 -32.50
C THR A 417 -2.41 -10.42 -32.60
N THR A 418 -2.92 -11.18 -33.57
CA THR A 418 -4.35 -11.51 -33.69
C THR A 418 -4.67 -12.89 -33.12
N PRO A 419 -5.92 -13.16 -32.70
CA PRO A 419 -6.35 -14.49 -32.24
C PRO A 419 -5.98 -15.61 -33.23
N GLN A 420 -6.06 -15.35 -34.53
CA GLN A 420 -5.72 -16.32 -35.57
C GLN A 420 -4.21 -16.58 -35.66
N GLN A 421 -3.37 -15.58 -35.38
CA GLN A 421 -1.92 -15.73 -35.33
C GLN A 421 -1.51 -16.57 -34.13
N VAL A 422 -2.07 -16.28 -32.94
CA VAL A 422 -1.86 -17.07 -31.71
C VAL A 422 -2.29 -18.52 -31.91
N GLU A 423 -3.48 -18.74 -32.48
CA GLU A 423 -3.97 -20.09 -32.78
C GLU A 423 -3.04 -20.82 -33.76
N SER A 424 -2.57 -20.15 -34.81
CA SER A 424 -1.68 -20.77 -35.80
C SER A 424 -0.33 -21.17 -35.21
N ALA A 425 0.24 -20.34 -34.33
CA ALA A 425 1.48 -20.61 -33.61
C ALA A 425 1.34 -21.85 -32.70
N LEU A 426 0.27 -21.91 -31.90
CA LEU A 426 -0.01 -23.04 -31.02
C LEU A 426 -0.24 -24.34 -31.78
N ARG A 427 -0.98 -24.29 -32.91
CA ARG A 427 -1.23 -25.45 -33.76
C ARG A 427 0.04 -25.99 -34.40
N GLN A 428 0.95 -25.13 -34.85
CA GLN A 428 2.25 -25.53 -35.40
C GLN A 428 3.11 -26.25 -34.36
N ALA A 429 3.06 -25.80 -33.10
CA ALA A 429 3.73 -26.43 -31.96
C ALA A 429 3.01 -27.68 -31.41
N GLY A 430 1.90 -28.11 -32.02
CA GLY A 430 1.14 -29.28 -31.59
C GLY A 430 0.27 -29.08 -30.35
N VAL A 431 0.12 -27.84 -29.88
CA VAL A 431 -0.82 -27.48 -28.80
C VAL A 431 -2.23 -27.40 -29.40
N ARG A 432 -3.12 -28.27 -28.94
CA ARG A 432 -4.52 -28.34 -29.38
C ARG A 432 -5.44 -27.98 -28.22
N GLY A 433 -6.39 -27.06 -28.46
CA GLY A 433 -7.39 -26.63 -27.49
C GLY A 433 -8.17 -25.43 -28.01
N SER A 434 -9.36 -25.21 -27.46
CA SER A 434 -10.08 -23.94 -27.63
C SER A 434 -9.76 -23.10 -26.40
N TYR A 435 -9.03 -22.01 -26.61
CA TYR A 435 -8.66 -21.05 -25.59
C TYR A 435 -9.25 -19.69 -25.94
N ASP A 436 -9.45 -18.85 -24.93
CA ASP A 436 -9.86 -17.47 -25.12
C ASP A 436 -8.63 -16.60 -25.47
N TYR A 437 -8.28 -16.60 -26.76
CA TYR A 437 -7.12 -15.86 -27.26
C TYR A 437 -7.30 -14.34 -27.14
N GLU A 438 -8.53 -13.84 -27.24
CA GLU A 438 -8.83 -12.42 -27.07
C GLU A 438 -8.55 -11.98 -25.63
N ALA A 439 -8.92 -12.80 -24.65
CA ALA A 439 -8.58 -12.55 -23.26
C ALA A 439 -7.05 -12.53 -23.04
N TRP A 440 -6.29 -13.45 -23.65
CA TRP A 440 -4.83 -13.47 -23.53
C TRP A 440 -4.18 -12.23 -24.14
N ILE A 441 -4.60 -11.84 -25.33
CA ILE A 441 -4.07 -10.66 -26.05
C ILE A 441 -4.43 -9.38 -25.30
N GLY A 442 -5.67 -9.26 -24.82
CA GLY A 442 -6.12 -8.10 -24.05
C GLY A 442 -5.36 -7.97 -22.72
N GLU A 443 -5.19 -9.08 -22.00
CA GLU A 443 -4.47 -9.13 -20.74
C GLU A 443 -2.95 -8.88 -20.93
N ALA A 444 -2.37 -9.30 -22.05
CA ALA A 444 -1.01 -8.95 -22.46
C ALA A 444 -0.86 -7.45 -22.76
N GLY A 445 -1.82 -6.85 -23.47
CA GLY A 445 -1.80 -5.43 -23.81
C GLY A 445 -1.85 -4.50 -22.58
N VAL A 446 -2.62 -4.89 -21.55
CA VAL A 446 -2.64 -4.17 -20.27
C VAL A 446 -1.27 -4.23 -19.59
N ARG A 447 -0.64 -5.41 -19.55
CA ARG A 447 0.69 -5.58 -18.94
C ARG A 447 1.82 -4.90 -19.73
N ALA A 448 1.78 -4.97 -21.06
CA ALA A 448 2.73 -4.28 -21.95
C ALA A 448 2.66 -2.75 -21.77
N ALA A 449 1.48 -2.22 -21.44
CA ALA A 449 1.29 -0.81 -21.10
C ALA A 449 1.72 -0.45 -19.67
N GLY A 450 2.35 -1.36 -18.92
CA GLY A 450 2.76 -1.17 -17.53
C GLY A 450 1.59 -1.10 -16.53
N LYS A 451 0.37 -1.46 -16.95
CA LYS A 451 -0.83 -1.40 -16.11
C LYS A 451 -1.01 -2.72 -15.37
N ARG A 452 -1.46 -2.62 -14.12
CA ARG A 452 -1.84 -3.81 -13.34
C ARG A 452 -3.14 -4.39 -13.90
N VAL A 453 -3.15 -5.71 -14.09
CA VAL A 453 -4.37 -6.43 -14.44
C VAL A 453 -5.18 -6.60 -13.17
N SER A 454 -6.41 -6.09 -13.16
CA SER A 454 -7.31 -6.26 -12.02
C SER A 454 -7.57 -7.75 -11.81
N THR A 455 -6.98 -8.31 -10.77
CA THR A 455 -7.37 -9.61 -10.21
C THR A 455 -8.64 -9.41 -9.39
N GLY A 456 -9.69 -8.88 -10.02
CA GLY A 456 -11.02 -8.88 -9.44
C GLY A 456 -11.52 -10.32 -9.45
N ARG A 457 -11.30 -11.06 -8.37
CA ARG A 457 -12.21 -12.15 -8.01
C ARG A 457 -13.54 -11.43 -7.86
N GLN A 458 -14.46 -11.61 -8.82
CA GLN A 458 -15.81 -11.04 -8.70
C GLN A 458 -16.33 -11.47 -7.33
N ARG A 459 -16.62 -10.50 -6.45
CA ARG A 459 -17.21 -10.81 -5.15
C ARG A 459 -18.48 -11.63 -5.40
N PRO A 460 -18.72 -12.72 -4.66
CA PRO A 460 -19.93 -13.50 -4.83
C PRO A 460 -21.14 -12.58 -4.66
N THR A 461 -21.99 -12.52 -5.68
CA THR A 461 -23.22 -11.73 -5.62
C THR A 461 -24.32 -12.54 -4.97
N TYR A 462 -25.14 -11.87 -4.18
CA TYR A 462 -26.36 -12.46 -3.60
C TYR A 462 -27.55 -11.59 -4.00
N SER A 463 -28.64 -12.22 -4.40
CA SER A 463 -29.85 -11.54 -4.86
C SER A 463 -30.89 -11.48 -3.77
N VAL A 464 -31.47 -10.31 -3.54
CA VAL A 464 -32.55 -10.11 -2.57
C VAL A 464 -33.80 -9.54 -3.25
N PRO A 465 -35.00 -9.81 -2.69
CA PRO A 465 -36.25 -9.29 -3.21
C PRO A 465 -36.43 -7.78 -2.99
N CYS A 466 -35.86 -7.24 -1.91
CA CYS A 466 -36.07 -5.84 -1.54
C CYS A 466 -35.01 -4.93 -2.15
N PRO A 467 -35.39 -3.88 -2.90
CA PRO A 467 -34.44 -2.87 -3.36
C PRO A 467 -33.95 -1.99 -2.19
N GLN A 468 -32.84 -1.29 -2.40
CA GLN A 468 -32.34 -0.24 -1.51
C GLN A 468 -32.71 1.13 -2.07
N ASP A 469 -33.07 2.07 -1.19
CA ASP A 469 -33.40 3.46 -1.53
C ASP A 469 -32.23 4.16 -2.24
N LEU A 470 -32.29 4.21 -3.58
CA LEU A 470 -31.22 4.79 -4.40
C LEU A 470 -31.21 6.31 -4.31
N SER A 471 -32.30 6.95 -3.89
CA SER A 471 -32.36 8.40 -3.66
C SER A 471 -31.44 8.87 -2.52
N ALA A 472 -31.05 7.95 -1.63
CA ALA A 472 -30.04 8.20 -0.61
C ALA A 472 -28.61 8.44 -1.16
N VAL A 473 -28.39 8.18 -2.46
CA VAL A 473 -27.14 8.46 -3.18
C VAL A 473 -27.18 9.89 -3.72
N SER A 474 -26.19 10.70 -3.33
CA SER A 474 -26.07 12.08 -3.82
C SER A 474 -26.06 12.13 -5.35
N GLY A 475 -27.00 12.87 -5.93
CA GLY A 475 -27.16 13.01 -7.38
C GLY A 475 -28.22 12.08 -7.98
N ILE A 476 -28.81 11.18 -7.20
CA ILE A 476 -29.98 10.38 -7.56
C ILE A 476 -31.20 10.95 -6.82
N GLY A 477 -32.20 11.39 -7.58
CA GLY A 477 -33.51 11.77 -7.03
C GLY A 477 -34.56 10.69 -7.33
N PRO A 478 -35.79 10.85 -6.82
CA PRO A 478 -36.87 9.85 -6.97
C PRO A 478 -37.14 9.43 -8.42
N VAL A 479 -37.13 10.40 -9.35
CA VAL A 479 -37.32 10.13 -10.79
C VAL A 479 -36.21 9.26 -11.40
N PHE A 480 -34.98 9.46 -10.94
CA PHE A 480 -33.84 8.66 -11.39
C PHE A 480 -33.83 7.28 -10.75
N GLU A 481 -34.22 7.19 -9.49
CA GLU A 481 -34.43 5.92 -8.80
C GLU A 481 -35.48 5.05 -9.50
N GLU A 482 -36.65 5.60 -9.83
CA GLU A 482 -37.69 4.86 -10.57
C GLU A 482 -37.17 4.29 -11.90
N ARG A 483 -36.36 5.07 -12.62
CA ARG A 483 -35.73 4.64 -13.88
C ARG A 483 -34.71 3.53 -13.65
N LEU A 484 -33.91 3.62 -12.58
CA LEU A 484 -32.95 2.60 -12.20
C LEU A 484 -33.65 1.29 -11.80
N TYR A 485 -34.74 1.36 -11.03
CA TYR A 485 -35.58 0.21 -10.73
C TYR A 485 -36.23 -0.38 -12.00
N ALA A 486 -36.75 0.45 -12.91
CA ALA A 486 -37.27 -0.05 -14.19
C ALA A 486 -36.19 -0.76 -15.03
N ALA A 487 -34.92 -0.42 -14.83
CA ALA A 487 -33.77 -1.06 -15.46
C ALA A 487 -33.21 -2.26 -14.68
N GLY A 488 -33.85 -2.67 -13.57
CA GLY A 488 -33.39 -3.80 -12.74
C GLY A 488 -32.24 -3.46 -11.78
N ILE A 489 -31.90 -2.17 -11.63
CA ILE A 489 -30.86 -1.70 -10.72
C ILE A 489 -31.52 -1.28 -9.41
N GLY A 490 -31.46 -2.16 -8.40
CA GLY A 490 -32.12 -1.95 -7.11
C GLY A 490 -31.21 -1.98 -5.89
N SER A 491 -29.90 -1.82 -6.06
CA SER A 491 -28.96 -1.83 -4.92
C SER A 491 -27.83 -0.85 -5.12
N TYR A 492 -27.24 -0.38 -4.01
CA TYR A 492 -26.09 0.52 -4.03
C TYR A 492 -24.90 -0.10 -4.74
N TRP A 493 -24.64 -1.39 -4.52
CA TRP A 493 -23.57 -2.12 -5.17
C TRP A 493 -23.80 -2.23 -6.69
N ALA A 494 -24.99 -2.63 -7.13
CA ALA A 494 -25.30 -2.71 -8.56
C ALA A 494 -25.20 -1.34 -9.27
N LEU A 495 -25.59 -0.26 -8.59
CA LEU A 495 -25.43 1.10 -9.11
C LEU A 495 -23.95 1.51 -9.21
N ALA A 496 -23.13 1.13 -8.22
CA ALA A 496 -21.71 1.46 -8.18
C ALA A 496 -20.88 0.69 -9.23
N GLU A 497 -21.25 -0.55 -9.52
CA GLU A 497 -20.58 -1.39 -10.53
C GLU A 497 -21.03 -1.07 -11.96
N LEU A 498 -22.13 -0.32 -12.14
CA LEU A 498 -22.68 -0.01 -13.46
C LEU A 498 -21.67 0.83 -14.29
N PRO A 499 -21.39 0.47 -15.56
CA PRO A 499 -20.58 1.30 -16.46
C PRO A 499 -21.10 2.74 -16.53
N ALA A 500 -20.21 3.72 -16.55
CA ALA A 500 -20.59 5.13 -16.44
C ALA A 500 -21.44 5.62 -17.62
N ASP A 501 -21.13 5.14 -18.83
CA ASP A 501 -21.88 5.35 -20.06
C ASP A 501 -23.28 4.73 -19.99
N GLN A 502 -23.39 3.51 -19.45
CA GLN A 502 -24.67 2.85 -19.23
C GLN A 502 -25.51 3.58 -18.18
N LEU A 503 -24.89 4.07 -17.10
CA LEU A 503 -25.57 4.87 -16.07
C LEU A 503 -26.20 6.13 -16.66
N VAL A 504 -25.45 6.91 -17.44
CA VAL A 504 -26.00 8.13 -18.08
C VAL A 504 -27.18 7.79 -19.00
N THR A 505 -27.06 6.68 -19.73
CA THR A 505 -28.12 6.20 -20.64
C THR A 505 -29.38 5.81 -19.89
N LEU A 506 -29.27 5.05 -18.79
CA LEU A 506 -30.41 4.63 -17.98
C LEU A 506 -31.10 5.79 -17.27
N LEU A 507 -30.31 6.77 -16.81
CA LEU A 507 -30.84 7.98 -16.19
C LEU A 507 -31.53 8.89 -17.20
N ASP A 508 -31.22 8.76 -18.51
CA ASP A 508 -31.64 9.68 -19.58
C ASP A 508 -31.37 11.14 -19.14
N ALA A 509 -30.17 11.34 -18.58
CA ALA A 509 -29.70 12.63 -18.09
C ALA A 509 -29.07 13.43 -19.22
N ARG A 510 -29.31 14.75 -19.23
CA ARG A 510 -28.63 15.65 -20.18
C ARG A 510 -27.12 15.67 -19.91
N PRO A 511 -26.28 15.91 -20.94
CA PRO A 511 -24.83 16.06 -20.74
C PRO A 511 -24.52 17.12 -19.67
N GLY A 512 -23.77 16.72 -18.63
CA GLY A 512 -23.41 17.59 -17.51
C GLY A 512 -24.50 17.79 -16.44
N GLN A 513 -25.68 17.17 -16.57
CA GLN A 513 -26.73 17.22 -15.55
C GLN A 513 -26.39 16.36 -14.32
N VAL A 514 -25.63 15.28 -14.52
CA VAL A 514 -25.20 14.37 -13.48
C VAL A 514 -23.71 14.13 -13.61
N ASP A 515 -23.05 13.84 -12.49
CA ASP A 515 -21.68 13.35 -12.44
C ASP A 515 -21.70 11.84 -12.15
N PRO A 516 -21.51 10.98 -13.18
CA PRO A 516 -21.57 9.54 -13.02
C PRO A 516 -20.47 9.01 -12.11
N ALA A 517 -19.30 9.64 -12.09
CA ALA A 517 -18.20 9.22 -11.22
C ALA A 517 -18.53 9.50 -9.75
N ALA A 518 -19.08 10.68 -9.46
CA ALA A 518 -19.51 11.03 -8.11
C ALA A 518 -20.67 10.15 -7.62
N ILE A 519 -21.66 9.87 -8.48
CA ILE A 519 -22.79 8.98 -8.16
C ILE A 519 -22.30 7.58 -7.84
N LYS A 520 -21.45 7.00 -8.69
CA LYS A 520 -20.90 5.66 -8.48
C LYS A 520 -20.06 5.58 -7.20
N ALA A 521 -19.24 6.59 -6.93
CA ALA A 521 -18.46 6.66 -5.71
C ALA A 521 -19.36 6.79 -4.46
N ALA A 522 -20.44 7.57 -4.54
CA ALA A 522 -21.42 7.70 -3.46
C ALA A 522 -22.20 6.39 -3.23
N ALA A 523 -22.61 5.70 -4.30
CA ALA A 523 -23.25 4.41 -4.23
C ALA A 523 -22.31 3.34 -3.61
N MET A 524 -21.03 3.33 -4.00
CA MET A 524 -20.04 2.41 -3.41
C MET A 524 -19.88 2.66 -1.91
N ARG A 525 -19.79 3.93 -1.48
CA ARG A 525 -19.75 4.28 -0.05
C ARG A 525 -20.98 3.78 0.69
N ARG A 526 -22.19 3.99 0.16
CA ARG A 526 -23.43 3.47 0.76
C ARG A 526 -23.45 1.95 0.86
N ALA A 527 -22.93 1.25 -0.15
CA ALA A 527 -22.84 -0.19 -0.13
C ALA A 527 -21.89 -0.70 0.98
N VAL A 528 -20.80 0.02 1.24
CA VAL A 528 -19.91 -0.28 2.39
C VAL A 528 -20.60 0.04 3.72
N GLU A 529 -21.20 1.23 3.85
CA GLU A 529 -21.86 1.68 5.09
C GLU A 529 -23.01 0.77 5.52
N THR A 530 -23.71 0.18 4.56
CA THR A 530 -24.86 -0.71 4.79
C THR A 530 -24.50 -2.20 4.73
N ASP A 531 -23.21 -2.53 4.64
CA ASP A 531 -22.69 -3.90 4.48
C ASP A 531 -23.41 -4.68 3.35
N SER A 532 -23.70 -3.98 2.25
CA SER A 532 -24.47 -4.48 1.11
C SER A 532 -23.61 -4.69 -0.13
N LEU A 533 -22.30 -4.90 0.04
CA LEU A 533 -21.38 -5.21 -1.05
C LEU A 533 -21.75 -6.56 -1.66
N GLY A 534 -21.84 -6.65 -3.00
CA GLY A 534 -22.29 -7.85 -3.69
C GLY A 534 -23.80 -8.06 -3.72
N ARG A 535 -24.59 -7.22 -3.03
CA ARG A 535 -26.06 -7.26 -3.09
C ARG A 535 -26.55 -6.95 -4.50
N THR A 536 -27.49 -7.72 -4.99
CA THR A 536 -28.25 -7.45 -6.23
C THR A 536 -29.74 -7.55 -5.94
N TRP A 537 -30.57 -6.94 -6.78
CA TRP A 537 -32.02 -6.97 -6.65
C TRP A 537 -32.61 -7.88 -7.73
N ASN A 538 -33.58 -8.73 -7.36
CA ASN A 538 -34.18 -9.70 -8.28
C ASN A 538 -35.29 -9.12 -9.17
N GLY A 539 -35.58 -7.82 -9.07
CA GLY A 539 -36.63 -7.14 -9.84
C GLY A 539 -38.03 -7.22 -9.24
N THR A 540 -38.19 -7.75 -8.02
CA THR A 540 -39.48 -7.77 -7.32
C THR A 540 -39.84 -6.35 -6.89
N PRO A 541 -40.92 -5.74 -7.43
CA PRO A 541 -41.32 -4.39 -7.01
C PRO A 541 -41.71 -4.39 -5.52
N PRO A 542 -41.20 -3.46 -4.71
CA PRO A 542 -41.63 -3.31 -3.33
C PRO A 542 -43.10 -2.83 -3.27
N ASP A 543 -43.78 -3.16 -2.18
CA ASP A 543 -45.12 -2.64 -1.90
C ASP A 543 -45.02 -1.24 -1.31
N ASP A 544 -45.79 -0.30 -1.87
CA ASP A 544 -45.86 1.09 -1.41
C ASP A 544 -46.42 1.18 0.01
N PHE A 545 -45.62 1.66 0.97
CA PHE A 545 -46.06 1.77 2.35
C PHE A 545 -46.75 3.09 2.69
N ASP A 546 -46.83 4.07 1.79
CA ASP A 546 -47.45 5.38 2.07
C ASP A 546 -48.91 5.30 2.54
N GLY A 547 -49.61 4.20 2.21
CA GLY A 547 -50.96 3.92 2.71
C GLY A 547 -51.04 3.61 4.21
N LEU A 548 -49.92 3.38 4.89
CA LEU A 548 -49.87 3.04 6.30
C LEU A 548 -49.76 4.31 7.18
N PRO A 549 -50.57 4.44 8.23
CA PRO A 549 -50.59 5.64 9.05
C PRO A 549 -49.27 5.80 9.81
N GLU A 550 -48.64 6.98 9.74
CA GLU A 550 -47.44 7.35 10.51
C GLU A 550 -46.13 6.64 10.12
N ILE A 551 -46.10 5.87 9.01
CA ILE A 551 -44.88 5.20 8.54
C ILE A 551 -43.87 6.22 7.99
N GLY A 552 -44.29 7.11 7.10
CA GLY A 552 -43.43 8.10 6.44
C GLY A 552 -42.18 7.51 5.76
N GLU A 553 -41.51 8.35 4.99
CA GLU A 553 -40.34 7.94 4.18
C GLU A 553 -39.18 7.37 5.04
N VAL A 554 -39.03 7.86 6.28
CA VAL A 554 -37.91 7.45 7.16
C VAL A 554 -38.08 6.02 7.66
N TYR A 555 -39.28 5.64 8.12
CA TYR A 555 -39.49 4.27 8.60
C TYR A 555 -39.65 3.29 7.45
N GLU A 556 -40.28 3.71 6.34
CA GLU A 556 -40.34 2.91 5.11
C GLU A 556 -38.93 2.51 4.64
N ARG A 557 -38.01 3.46 4.51
CA ARG A 557 -36.61 3.16 4.16
C ARG A 557 -35.97 2.15 5.10
N ARG A 558 -36.13 2.34 6.41
CA ARG A 558 -35.56 1.42 7.42
C ARG A 558 -36.14 0.01 7.30
N LEU A 559 -37.42 -0.10 6.95
CA LEU A 559 -38.08 -1.39 6.70
C LEU A 559 -37.53 -2.06 5.44
N TYR A 560 -37.33 -1.33 4.34
CA TYR A 560 -36.72 -1.88 3.12
C TYR A 560 -35.27 -2.30 3.31
N GLU A 561 -34.48 -1.51 4.07
CA GLU A 561 -33.12 -1.87 4.46
C GLU A 561 -33.09 -3.16 5.29
N ALA A 562 -34.07 -3.34 6.17
CA ALA A 562 -34.25 -4.55 6.97
C ALA A 562 -34.86 -5.74 6.19
N GLY A 563 -35.17 -5.57 4.89
CA GLY A 563 -35.72 -6.62 4.04
C GLY A 563 -37.24 -6.81 4.16
N ILE A 564 -37.95 -5.85 4.74
CA ILE A 564 -39.42 -5.83 4.85
C ILE A 564 -39.95 -4.90 3.76
N CYS A 565 -40.18 -5.43 2.56
CA CYS A 565 -40.59 -4.65 1.39
C CYS A 565 -41.93 -5.10 0.78
N THR A 566 -42.66 -5.98 1.45
CA THR A 566 -44.01 -6.39 1.02
C THR A 566 -44.98 -6.31 2.19
N TYR A 567 -46.27 -6.13 1.92
CA TYR A 567 -47.30 -6.21 2.95
C TYR A 567 -47.35 -7.59 3.62
N GLU A 568 -47.02 -8.66 2.89
CA GLU A 568 -46.92 -10.01 3.44
C GLU A 568 -45.79 -10.14 4.47
N THR A 569 -44.60 -9.62 4.15
CA THR A 569 -43.46 -9.64 5.08
C THR A 569 -43.69 -8.70 6.27
N LEU A 570 -44.32 -7.54 6.04
CA LEU A 570 -44.68 -6.61 7.10
C LEU A 570 -45.72 -7.22 8.06
N ALA A 571 -46.74 -7.90 7.54
CA ALA A 571 -47.76 -8.60 8.33
C ALA A 571 -47.20 -9.80 9.11
N ALA A 572 -46.15 -10.45 8.59
CA ALA A 572 -45.47 -11.56 9.25
C ALA A 572 -44.47 -11.09 10.33
N THR A 573 -44.16 -9.79 10.40
CA THR A 573 -43.16 -9.26 11.33
C THR A 573 -43.81 -8.87 12.66
N ALA A 574 -43.20 -9.29 13.77
CA ALA A 574 -43.70 -8.95 15.10
C ALA A 574 -43.54 -7.44 15.39
N PRO A 575 -44.51 -6.79 16.10
CA PRO A 575 -44.42 -5.37 16.44
C PRO A 575 -43.15 -4.96 17.19
N GLU A 576 -42.59 -5.86 18.00
CA GLU A 576 -41.33 -5.63 18.72
C GLU A 576 -40.15 -5.50 17.75
N ARG A 577 -40.12 -6.35 16.72
CA ARG A 577 -39.10 -6.30 15.68
C ARG A 577 -39.23 -5.04 14.82
N LEU A 578 -40.46 -4.59 14.55
CA LEU A 578 -40.71 -3.32 13.88
C LEU A 578 -40.23 -2.13 14.72
N ALA A 579 -40.41 -2.16 16.04
CA ALA A 579 -39.90 -1.14 16.94
C ALA A 579 -38.36 -1.08 16.94
N GLU A 580 -37.68 -2.23 16.92
CA GLU A 580 -36.21 -2.31 16.81
C GLU A 580 -35.68 -1.74 15.49
N ILE A 581 -36.38 -2.00 14.37
CA ILE A 581 -35.98 -1.51 13.05
C ILE A 581 -36.27 -0.01 12.91
N CYS A 582 -37.47 0.42 13.29
CA CYS A 582 -37.90 1.80 13.14
C CYS A 582 -37.23 2.73 14.15
N GLN A 583 -36.81 2.25 15.33
CA GLN A 583 -36.14 3.05 16.38
C GLN A 583 -36.83 4.39 16.66
N ALA A 584 -38.16 4.38 16.78
CA ALA A 584 -38.93 5.59 17.02
C ALA A 584 -38.68 6.11 18.45
N PRO A 585 -38.58 7.44 18.65
CA PRO A 585 -38.46 8.00 19.99
C PRO A 585 -39.69 7.66 20.83
N ALA A 586 -39.49 7.29 22.11
CA ALA A 586 -40.53 6.74 22.98
C ALA A 586 -41.81 7.60 23.11
N MET A 587 -41.72 8.91 22.89
CA MET A 587 -42.87 9.82 22.95
C MET A 587 -43.67 9.92 21.64
N ARG A 588 -43.22 9.31 20.53
CA ARG A 588 -43.86 9.32 19.21
C ARG A 588 -43.75 7.95 18.52
N ALA A 589 -43.87 6.87 19.29
CA ALA A 589 -43.84 5.52 18.73
C ALA A 589 -45.12 5.28 17.90
N PRO A 590 -45.00 4.92 16.60
CA PRO A 590 -46.13 4.52 15.79
C PRO A 590 -46.83 3.29 16.36
N ASN A 591 -48.11 3.11 16.02
CA ASN A 591 -48.82 1.89 16.36
C ASN A 591 -48.42 0.75 15.40
N TYR A 592 -47.32 0.08 15.70
CA TYR A 592 -46.83 -1.06 14.90
C TYR A 592 -47.84 -2.21 14.77
N GLY A 593 -48.70 -2.41 15.79
CA GLY A 593 -49.78 -3.40 15.71
C GLY A 593 -50.83 -3.05 14.65
N ALA A 594 -51.11 -1.76 14.46
CA ALA A 594 -51.99 -1.29 13.40
C ALA A 594 -51.34 -1.46 12.00
N TRP A 595 -50.02 -1.27 11.88
CA TRP A 595 -49.30 -1.54 10.63
C TRP A 595 -49.39 -3.01 10.22
N VAL A 596 -49.15 -3.92 11.17
CA VAL A 596 -49.24 -5.37 10.94
C VAL A 596 -50.65 -5.77 10.51
N ALA A 597 -51.69 -5.26 11.19
CA ALA A 597 -53.08 -5.57 10.87
C ALA A 597 -53.48 -5.05 9.47
N LEU A 598 -53.14 -3.80 9.16
CA LEU A 598 -53.47 -3.19 7.87
C LEU A 598 -52.68 -3.82 6.71
N ALA A 599 -51.41 -4.17 6.94
CA ALA A 599 -50.61 -4.92 5.98
C ALA A 599 -51.21 -6.31 5.69
N ALA A 600 -51.73 -7.00 6.71
CA ALA A 600 -52.41 -8.29 6.51
C ALA A 600 -53.69 -8.15 5.67
N GLU A 601 -54.47 -7.08 5.87
CA GLU A 601 -55.64 -6.76 5.06
C GLU A 601 -55.27 -6.46 3.60
N LEU A 602 -54.23 -5.65 3.37
CA LEU A 602 -53.74 -5.29 2.04
C LEU A 602 -53.14 -6.50 1.30
N ALA A 603 -52.39 -7.36 2.00
CA ALA A 603 -51.87 -8.61 1.45
C ALA A 603 -53.01 -9.56 1.03
N ALA A 604 -54.05 -9.71 1.87
CA ALA A 604 -55.21 -10.55 1.59
C ALA A 604 -56.05 -10.02 0.41
N ALA A 605 -56.21 -8.70 0.29
CA ALA A 605 -56.92 -8.07 -0.82
C ALA A 605 -56.24 -8.32 -2.17
N ARG A 606 -54.91 -8.45 -2.17
CA ARG A 606 -54.10 -8.65 -3.38
C ARG A 606 -54.06 -10.11 -3.85
N GLY A 607 -54.20 -11.07 -2.95
CA GLY A 607 -54.32 -12.51 -3.28
C GLY A 607 -55.72 -12.96 -3.73
N SER A 608 -56.69 -12.04 -3.70
CA SER A 608 -58.10 -12.30 -4.07
C SER A 608 -58.48 -11.85 -5.49
N ASN A 609 -57.52 -11.25 -6.21
CA ASN A 609 -57.60 -10.82 -7.61
C ASN A 609 -56.64 -11.66 -8.46
#